data_AF-A0A929WQ18-F1
#
_entry.id   AF-A0A929WQ18-F1
#
_cell.length_a   1.000
_cell.length_b   1.000
_cell.length_c   1.000
_cell.angle_alpha   90.00
_cell.angle_beta   90.00
_cell.angle_gamma   90.00
#
_symmetry.space_group_name_H-M   'P 1'
#
loop_
_entity.id
_entity.type
_entity.pdbx_description
1 polymer ?
#
loop_
_entity_poly.entity_id
_entity_poly.type
_entity_poly.pdbx_seq_one_letter_code
_entity_poly.pdbx_strand_id
1 'polypeptide(L)'
;MFTSTQEVADFISEQNIELVDVRFCDVPGVQQHFTIPVSEFLDAALSDGLMFDGSSVRGFTAIHESDMKLIPDISSAFVDPFRDRKTLVVNFSIVDPFTDEPFSRDPRQVAAKAEAYLRSTGIADQCFIGAEAEFYLFDDVRYQVSPHNTFFSVDSPEAYWNTGRVEE
;
A
#
# COMPACT_ATOMS: atom_id res chain seq x y z
N MET A 1 5.36 12.37 8.11
CA MET A 1 5.11 12.59 9.55
C MET A 1 6.41 12.56 10.33
N PHE A 2 7.26 11.56 10.12
CA PHE A 2 8.53 11.40 10.84
C PHE A 2 9.74 11.64 9.96
N THR A 3 10.84 12.10 10.56
CA THR A 3 12.13 12.36 9.92
C THR A 3 13.25 11.49 10.47
N SER A 4 13.03 10.81 11.60
CA SER A 4 13.97 9.88 12.21
C SER A 4 13.28 8.65 12.78
N THR A 5 14.04 7.56 12.94
CA THR A 5 13.56 6.31 13.55
C THR A 5 13.17 6.50 15.02
N GLN A 6 13.86 7.38 15.74
CA GLN A 6 13.54 7.70 17.14
C GLN A 6 12.16 8.35 17.27
N GLU A 7 11.82 9.32 16.40
CA GLU A 7 10.50 9.96 16.42
C GLU A 7 9.36 8.94 16.23
N VAL A 8 9.58 7.92 15.38
CA VAL A 8 8.60 6.85 15.16
C VAL A 8 8.44 5.99 16.43
N ALA A 9 9.56 5.62 17.06
CA ALA A 9 9.55 4.80 18.27
C ALA A 9 8.86 5.51 19.44
N ASP A 10 9.16 6.80 19.63
CA ASP A 10 8.54 7.63 20.65
C ASP A 10 7.03 7.75 20.41
N PHE A 11 6.63 8.04 19.17
CA PHE A 11 5.22 8.12 18.80
C PHE A 11 4.46 6.80 19.03
N ILE A 12 5.08 5.66 18.69
CA ILE A 12 4.51 4.34 18.92
C ILE A 12 4.25 4.12 20.42
N SER A 13 5.20 4.49 21.28
CA SER A 13 5.05 4.39 22.72
C SER A 13 3.97 5.31 23.26
N GLU A 14 3.99 6.60 22.88
CA GLU A 14 3.03 7.61 23.33
C GLU A 14 1.59 7.28 22.93
N GLN A 15 1.40 6.80 21.70
CA GLN A 15 0.08 6.45 21.19
C GLN A 15 -0.37 5.05 21.62
N ASN A 16 0.48 4.26 22.28
CA ASN A 16 0.24 2.86 22.61
C ASN A 16 -0.17 2.06 21.36
N ILE A 17 0.61 2.20 20.29
CA ILE A 17 0.42 1.40 19.08
C ILE A 17 0.80 -0.06 19.40
N GLU A 18 -0.02 -1.00 18.98
CA GLU A 18 0.18 -2.43 19.22
C GLU A 18 0.74 -3.15 17.98
N LEU A 19 0.36 -2.68 16.78
CA LEU A 19 0.62 -3.34 15.51
C LEU A 19 1.15 -2.35 14.45
N VAL A 20 1.91 -2.88 13.49
CA VAL A 20 2.33 -2.16 12.28
C VAL A 20 1.77 -2.86 11.05
N ASP A 21 1.02 -2.13 10.24
CA ASP A 21 0.50 -2.58 8.95
C ASP A 21 1.49 -2.19 7.85
N VAL A 22 2.26 -3.18 7.41
CA VAL A 22 3.27 -3.08 6.36
C VAL A 22 2.57 -3.07 5.02
N ARG A 23 2.64 -1.97 4.27
CA ARG A 23 1.99 -1.88 2.96
C ARG A 23 2.97 -1.60 1.83
N PHE A 24 2.71 -2.17 0.66
CA PHE A 24 3.44 -1.92 -0.57
C PHE A 24 2.49 -2.08 -1.77
N CYS A 25 2.91 -1.63 -2.95
CA CYS A 25 2.08 -1.64 -4.14
C CYS A 25 2.62 -2.63 -5.18
N ASP A 26 1.76 -3.49 -5.72
CA ASP A 26 2.14 -4.37 -6.82
C ASP A 26 2.11 -3.63 -8.18
N VAL A 27 2.63 -4.28 -9.24
CA VAL A 27 2.74 -3.63 -10.57
C VAL A 27 1.38 -3.14 -11.09
N PRO A 28 0.27 -3.89 -10.94
CA PRO A 28 -1.04 -3.42 -11.36
C PRO A 28 -1.69 -2.33 -10.50
N GLY A 29 -1.09 -1.96 -9.36
CA GLY A 29 -1.59 -0.88 -8.51
C GLY A 29 -2.41 -1.34 -7.30
N VAL A 30 -2.40 -2.64 -6.96
CA VAL A 30 -3.07 -3.16 -5.77
C VAL A 30 -2.17 -2.92 -4.56
N GLN A 31 -2.74 -2.31 -3.51
CA GLN A 31 -2.08 -2.21 -2.21
C GLN A 31 -2.05 -3.59 -1.55
N GLN A 32 -0.88 -4.20 -1.50
CA GLN A 32 -0.61 -5.41 -0.74
C GLN A 32 -0.24 -5.02 0.68
N HIS A 33 -0.61 -5.85 1.66
CA HIS A 33 -0.24 -5.58 3.05
C HIS A 33 -0.25 -6.82 3.95
N PHE A 34 0.48 -6.74 5.05
CA PHE A 34 0.41 -7.67 6.17
C PHE A 34 0.74 -6.94 7.47
N THR A 35 0.38 -7.53 8.61
CA THR A 35 0.52 -6.89 9.92
C THR A 35 1.52 -7.63 10.79
N ILE A 36 2.39 -6.88 11.47
CA ILE A 36 3.38 -7.40 12.43
C ILE A 36 3.21 -6.72 13.80
N PRO A 37 3.66 -7.37 14.90
CA PRO A 37 3.78 -6.71 16.20
C PRO A 37 4.75 -5.53 16.16
N VAL A 38 4.49 -4.50 16.96
CA VAL A 38 5.41 -3.36 17.11
C VAL A 38 6.82 -3.80 17.54
N SER A 39 6.96 -4.85 18.35
CA SER A 39 8.26 -5.36 18.77
C SER A 39 9.11 -5.78 17.57
N GLU A 40 8.55 -6.55 16.64
CA GLU A 40 9.24 -6.96 15.40
C GLU A 40 9.59 -5.75 14.53
N PHE A 41 8.73 -4.72 14.54
CA PHE A 41 8.99 -3.51 13.79
C PHE A 41 10.19 -2.72 14.35
N LEU A 42 10.21 -2.51 15.68
CA LEU A 42 11.26 -1.74 16.35
C LEU A 42 12.59 -2.50 16.44
N ASP A 43 12.56 -3.81 16.61
CA ASP A 43 13.76 -4.62 16.81
C ASP A 43 14.55 -4.84 15.51
N ALA A 44 13.87 -4.94 14.36
CA ALA A 44 14.52 -5.27 13.09
C ALA A 44 13.96 -4.49 11.90
N ALA A 45 12.64 -4.49 11.68
CA ALA A 45 12.07 -4.00 10.44
C ALA A 45 12.40 -2.52 10.14
N LEU A 46 12.50 -1.71 11.19
CA LEU A 46 12.77 -0.28 11.10
C LEU A 46 14.20 0.04 10.61
N SER A 47 15.17 -0.81 10.94
CA SER A 47 16.58 -0.63 10.53
C SER A 47 16.97 -1.48 9.33
N ASP A 48 16.57 -2.76 9.34
CA ASP A 48 17.10 -3.79 8.45
C ASP A 48 16.09 -4.16 7.35
N GLY A 49 14.82 -3.76 7.52
CA GLY A 49 13.72 -4.13 6.63
C GLY A 49 13.13 -5.51 6.93
N LEU A 50 12.22 -5.95 6.06
CA LEU A 50 11.49 -7.22 6.18
C LEU A 50 11.67 -8.07 4.93
N MET A 51 12.02 -9.34 5.12
CA MET A 51 12.06 -10.30 4.02
C MET A 51 10.65 -10.78 3.67
N PHE A 52 10.36 -10.93 2.38
CA PHE A 52 9.10 -11.50 1.91
C PHE A 52 9.27 -12.29 0.60
N ASP A 53 8.29 -13.15 0.30
CA ASP A 53 8.20 -13.90 -0.95
C ASP A 53 7.52 -13.07 -2.05
N GLY A 54 8.32 -12.55 -2.97
CA GLY A 54 7.88 -11.82 -4.16
C GLY A 54 7.22 -12.69 -5.22
N SER A 55 7.41 -14.01 -5.21
CA SER A 55 6.82 -14.91 -6.23
C SER A 55 5.31 -15.04 -6.11
N SER A 56 4.77 -14.74 -4.92
CA SER A 56 3.34 -14.67 -4.64
C SER A 56 2.69 -13.34 -5.07
N VAL A 57 3.48 -12.37 -5.57
CA VAL A 57 3.01 -11.04 -5.97
C VAL A 57 3.03 -10.90 -7.49
N ARG A 58 1.88 -10.52 -8.06
CA ARG A 58 1.72 -10.41 -9.50
C ARG A 58 2.65 -9.35 -10.10
N GLY A 59 3.48 -9.77 -11.05
CA GLY A 59 4.41 -8.89 -11.75
C GLY A 59 5.78 -8.76 -11.09
N PHE A 60 6.03 -9.42 -9.96
CA PHE A 60 7.33 -9.45 -9.28
C PHE A 60 8.17 -10.65 -9.77
N THR A 61 8.91 -11.32 -8.89
CA THR A 61 9.93 -12.30 -9.26
C THR A 61 9.32 -13.67 -9.58
N ALA A 62 10.09 -14.48 -10.31
CA ALA A 62 9.76 -15.88 -10.50
C ALA A 62 10.14 -16.69 -9.24
N ILE A 63 9.63 -17.91 -9.12
CA ILE A 63 9.83 -18.77 -7.94
C ILE A 63 11.32 -18.97 -7.57
N HIS A 64 12.23 -18.94 -8.55
CA HIS A 64 13.67 -19.16 -8.31
C HIS A 64 14.43 -17.91 -7.84
N GLU A 65 13.78 -16.74 -7.83
CA GLU A 65 14.29 -15.44 -7.35
C GLU A 65 13.27 -14.82 -6.38
N SER A 66 12.61 -15.65 -5.57
CA SER A 66 11.45 -15.26 -4.77
C SER A 66 11.75 -14.25 -3.67
N ASP A 67 12.93 -14.34 -3.05
CA ASP A 67 13.22 -13.57 -1.84
C ASP A 67 13.45 -12.10 -2.18
N MET A 68 12.67 -11.24 -1.52
CA MET A 68 12.73 -9.79 -1.68
C MET A 68 12.75 -9.13 -0.30
N LYS A 69 13.18 -7.86 -0.24
CA LYS A 69 13.27 -7.09 1.00
C LYS A 69 12.43 -5.83 0.95
N LEU A 70 11.67 -5.57 2.00
CA LEU A 70 10.85 -4.38 2.19
C LEU A 70 11.57 -3.41 3.12
N ILE A 71 11.75 -2.16 2.70
CA ILE A 71 12.34 -1.08 3.50
C ILE A 71 11.27 -0.05 3.85
N PRO A 72 11.09 0.31 5.13
CA PRO A 72 10.04 1.23 5.55
C PRO A 72 10.32 2.66 5.07
N ASP A 73 9.27 3.35 4.66
CA ASP A 73 9.24 4.80 4.52
C ASP A 73 8.45 5.43 5.67
N ILE A 74 9.17 5.79 6.72
CA ILE A 74 8.61 6.39 7.93
C ILE A 74 7.91 7.73 7.69
N SER A 75 8.22 8.41 6.58
CA SER A 75 7.56 9.68 6.26
C SER A 75 6.09 9.49 5.92
N SER A 76 5.71 8.28 5.46
CA SER A 76 4.35 7.94 5.05
C SER A 76 3.45 7.46 6.19
N ALA A 77 3.97 7.37 7.41
CA ALA A 77 3.29 6.69 8.50
C ALA A 77 2.04 7.45 8.98
N PHE A 78 0.97 6.71 9.31
CA PHE A 78 -0.27 7.24 9.91
C PHE A 78 -0.99 6.16 10.73
N VAL A 79 -1.84 6.56 11.68
CA VAL A 79 -2.64 5.61 12.49
C VAL A 79 -3.90 5.21 11.73
N ASP A 80 -4.17 3.90 11.64
CA ASP A 80 -5.39 3.39 11.02
C ASP A 80 -6.63 3.76 11.88
N PRO A 81 -7.62 4.50 11.33
CA PRO A 81 -8.78 4.94 12.10
C PRO A 81 -9.87 3.86 12.24
N PHE A 82 -9.74 2.71 11.57
CA PHE A 82 -10.78 1.69 11.47
C PHE A 82 -10.48 0.41 12.26
N ARG A 83 -9.27 0.27 12.82
CA ARG A 83 -8.83 -0.92 13.56
C ARG A 83 -9.13 -0.79 15.06
N ASP A 84 -9.71 -1.84 15.65
CA ASP A 84 -9.92 -1.92 17.11
C ASP A 84 -8.59 -1.88 17.90
N ARG A 85 -7.58 -2.58 17.39
CA ARG A 85 -6.21 -2.56 17.91
C ARG A 85 -5.45 -1.43 17.23
N LYS A 86 -4.85 -0.53 18.02
CA LYS A 86 -4.14 0.63 17.48
C LYS A 86 -3.02 0.17 16.55
N THR A 87 -3.13 0.54 15.29
CA THR A 87 -2.25 0.05 14.21
C THR A 87 -1.64 1.23 13.48
N LEU A 88 -0.31 1.23 13.36
CA LEU A 88 0.42 2.21 12.54
C LEU A 88 0.57 1.65 11.13
N VAL A 89 0.03 2.35 10.14
CA VAL A 89 0.23 2.04 8.73
C VAL A 89 1.53 2.68 8.26
N VAL A 90 2.38 1.92 7.59
CA VAL A 90 3.64 2.40 7.00
C VAL A 90 3.77 1.83 5.60
N ASN A 91 4.13 2.65 4.62
CA ASN A 91 4.45 2.16 3.28
C ASN A 91 5.91 1.70 3.24
N PHE A 92 6.17 0.67 2.45
CA PHE A 92 7.50 0.10 2.25
C PHE A 92 7.82 0.11 0.76
N SER A 93 9.10 0.34 0.45
CA SER A 93 9.68 0.16 -0.88
C SER A 93 10.37 -1.19 -0.95
N ILE A 94 10.56 -1.73 -2.15
CA ILE A 94 11.11 -3.08 -2.34
C ILE A 94 12.53 -3.02 -2.88
N VAL A 95 13.48 -3.68 -2.24
CA VAL A 95 14.87 -3.76 -2.70
C VAL A 95 15.30 -5.19 -2.90
N ASP A 96 16.38 -5.37 -3.66
CA ASP A 96 17.10 -6.62 -3.69
C ASP A 96 17.64 -6.93 -2.27
N PRO A 97 17.42 -8.14 -1.74
CA PRO A 97 17.79 -8.45 -0.36
C PRO A 97 19.30 -8.48 -0.12
N PHE A 98 20.11 -8.70 -1.16
CA PHE A 98 21.56 -8.85 -1.08
C PHE A 98 22.32 -7.58 -1.44
N THR A 99 21.82 -6.81 -2.40
CA THR A 99 22.49 -5.60 -2.90
C THR A 99 21.88 -4.30 -2.40
N ASP A 100 20.71 -4.35 -1.78
CA ASP A 100 19.91 -3.16 -1.41
C ASP A 100 19.52 -2.29 -2.61
N GLU A 101 19.65 -2.81 -3.84
CA GLU A 101 19.31 -2.05 -5.04
C GLU A 101 17.78 -1.92 -5.19
N PRO A 102 17.28 -0.72 -5.53
CA PRO A 102 15.88 -0.47 -5.87
C PRO A 102 15.29 -1.44 -6.89
N PHE A 103 14.28 -2.21 -6.48
CA PHE A 103 13.57 -3.10 -7.38
C PHE A 103 12.93 -2.34 -8.55
N SER A 104 13.25 -2.76 -9.78
CA SER A 104 12.85 -2.05 -10.99
C SER A 104 11.34 -2.06 -11.27
N ARG A 105 10.60 -2.97 -10.64
CA ARG A 105 9.15 -3.14 -10.82
C ARG A 105 8.32 -2.72 -9.61
N ASP A 106 8.94 -2.10 -8.61
CA ASP A 106 8.21 -1.41 -7.55
C ASP A 106 7.70 -0.05 -8.07
N PRO A 107 6.37 0.16 -8.21
CA PRO A 107 5.84 1.41 -8.74
C PRO A 107 6.25 2.64 -7.94
N ARG A 108 6.42 2.51 -6.61
CA ARG A 108 6.82 3.63 -5.75
C ARG A 108 8.23 4.10 -6.09
N GLN A 109 9.14 3.17 -6.35
CA GLN A 109 10.51 3.51 -6.72
C GLN A 109 10.63 3.97 -8.18
N VAL A 110 9.78 3.47 -9.08
CA VAL A 110 9.67 4.05 -10.43
C VAL A 110 9.27 5.52 -10.34
N ALA A 111 8.31 5.87 -9.49
CA ALA A 111 7.92 7.27 -9.27
C ALA A 111 9.07 8.10 -8.67
N ALA A 112 9.76 7.58 -7.65
CA ALA A 112 10.92 8.27 -7.05
C ALA A 112 12.07 8.48 -8.06
N LYS A 113 12.35 7.49 -8.92
CA LYS A 113 13.34 7.60 -10.01
C LYS A 113 12.91 8.65 -11.05
N ALA A 114 11.63 8.73 -11.39
CA ALA A 114 11.12 9.75 -12.30
C ALA A 114 11.27 11.17 -11.74
N GLU A 115 11.00 11.36 -10.45
CA GLU A 115 11.18 12.65 -9.77
C GLU A 115 12.66 13.05 -9.67
N ALA A 116 13.54 12.10 -9.33
CA ALA A 116 14.99 12.31 -9.33
C ALA A 116 15.52 12.63 -10.73
N TYR A 117 15.00 11.96 -11.76
CA TYR A 117 15.35 12.23 -13.15
C TYR A 117 14.96 13.66 -13.55
N LEU A 118 13.74 14.10 -13.24
CA LEU A 118 13.29 15.49 -13.48
C LEU A 118 14.28 16.50 -12.90
N ARG A 119 14.65 16.34 -11.62
CA ARG A 119 15.68 17.19 -10.98
C ARG A 119 17.01 17.17 -11.72
N SER A 120 17.46 15.99 -12.14
CA SER A 120 18.75 15.84 -12.86
C SER A 120 18.79 16.56 -14.21
N THR A 121 17.63 16.80 -14.84
CA THR A 121 17.55 17.53 -16.11
C THR A 121 17.79 19.04 -15.94
N GLY A 122 17.66 19.57 -14.73
CA GLY A 122 17.72 21.01 -14.46
C GLY A 122 16.50 21.80 -14.94
N ILE A 123 15.44 21.13 -15.42
CA ILE A 123 14.22 21.79 -15.91
C ILE A 123 13.34 22.28 -14.74
N ALA A 124 13.20 21.46 -13.70
CA ALA A 124 12.40 21.78 -12.52
C ALA A 124 12.88 21.00 -11.29
N ASP A 125 12.65 21.57 -10.10
CA ASP A 125 12.98 20.94 -8.82
C ASP A 125 11.88 19.99 -8.31
N GLN A 126 10.63 20.29 -8.67
CA GLN A 126 9.42 19.63 -8.18
C GLN A 126 8.37 19.46 -9.28
N CYS A 127 7.54 18.42 -9.16
CA CYS A 127 6.35 18.20 -9.98
C CYS A 127 5.15 18.02 -9.04
N PHE A 128 4.18 18.93 -9.11
CA PHE A 128 2.94 18.84 -8.34
C PHE A 128 1.86 18.19 -9.19
N ILE A 129 1.27 17.10 -8.69
CA ILE A 129 0.20 16.36 -9.36
C ILE A 129 -1.06 16.48 -8.50
N GLY A 130 -2.12 17.05 -9.07
CA GLY A 130 -3.47 17.00 -8.51
C GLY A 130 -4.25 15.86 -9.15
N ALA A 131 -4.74 14.93 -8.34
CA ALA A 131 -5.56 13.82 -8.81
C ALA A 131 -7.00 13.97 -8.27
N GLU A 132 -7.98 13.85 -9.17
CA GLU A 132 -9.40 13.80 -8.83
C GLU A 132 -9.87 12.36 -9.05
N ALA A 133 -9.97 11.59 -7.96
CA ALA A 133 -10.44 10.22 -7.99
C ALA A 133 -11.96 10.20 -7.80
N GLU A 134 -12.70 10.11 -8.90
CA GLU A 134 -14.13 9.78 -8.85
C GLU A 134 -14.32 8.34 -8.37
N PHE A 135 -15.35 8.10 -7.56
CA PHE A 135 -15.68 6.78 -7.03
C PHE A 135 -17.19 6.60 -6.89
N TYR A 136 -17.62 5.35 -6.77
CA TYR A 136 -19.02 4.97 -6.56
C TYR A 136 -19.15 4.31 -5.18
N LEU A 137 -20.25 4.59 -4.47
CA LEU A 137 -20.67 3.84 -3.29
C LEU A 137 -21.90 3.02 -3.68
N PHE A 138 -21.82 1.71 -3.49
CA PHE A 138 -22.91 0.78 -3.78
C PHE A 138 -23.35 0.06 -2.50
N ASP A 139 -24.61 -0.36 -2.49
CA ASP A 139 -25.22 -1.13 -1.40
C ASP A 139 -25.22 -2.63 -1.71
N ASP A 140 -25.26 -3.01 -2.99
CA ASP A 140 -25.13 -4.39 -3.46
C ASP A 140 -24.21 -4.47 -4.68
N VAL A 141 -23.32 -5.46 -4.69
CA VAL A 141 -22.49 -5.82 -5.85
C VAL A 141 -22.44 -7.34 -5.95
N ARG A 142 -22.98 -7.89 -7.04
CA ARG A 142 -22.97 -9.33 -7.32
C ARG A 142 -22.45 -9.59 -8.73
N TYR A 143 -21.63 -10.62 -8.88
CA TYR A 143 -21.14 -11.05 -10.18
C TYR A 143 -20.95 -12.56 -10.21
N GLN A 144 -21.03 -13.14 -11.41
CA GLN A 144 -20.67 -14.53 -11.65
C GLN A 144 -20.00 -14.64 -13.01
N VAL A 145 -18.96 -15.47 -13.09
CA VAL A 145 -18.33 -15.87 -14.35
C VAL A 145 -18.23 -17.39 -14.34
N SER A 146 -19.17 -18.06 -15.00
CA SER A 146 -19.12 -19.51 -15.24
C SER A 146 -19.52 -19.83 -16.68
N PRO A 147 -19.14 -21.00 -17.23
CA PRO A 147 -19.45 -21.34 -18.63
C PRO A 147 -20.94 -21.31 -19.00
N HIS A 148 -21.86 -21.43 -18.03
CA HIS A 148 -23.31 -21.46 -18.26
C HIS A 148 -24.04 -20.25 -17.66
N ASN A 149 -23.37 -19.36 -16.93
CA ASN A 149 -23.97 -18.17 -16.36
C ASN A 149 -22.89 -17.10 -16.10
N THR A 150 -23.06 -15.95 -16.74
CA THR A 150 -22.19 -14.78 -16.57
C THR A 150 -23.04 -13.55 -16.36
N PHE A 151 -22.87 -12.85 -15.24
CA PHE A 151 -23.60 -11.62 -14.94
C PHE A 151 -22.80 -10.69 -14.03
N PHE A 152 -23.21 -9.43 -14.00
CA PHE A 152 -22.90 -8.46 -12.95
C PHE A 152 -24.20 -7.73 -12.58
N SER A 153 -24.31 -7.30 -11.32
CA SER A 153 -25.43 -6.55 -10.77
C SER A 153 -24.85 -5.59 -9.74
N VAL A 154 -25.23 -4.33 -9.82
CA VAL A 154 -24.92 -3.32 -8.80
C VAL A 154 -26.23 -2.64 -8.40
N ASP A 155 -26.34 -2.23 -7.15
CA ASP A 155 -27.50 -1.47 -6.67
C ASP A 155 -27.11 -0.40 -5.65
N SER A 156 -27.90 0.66 -5.62
CA SER A 156 -27.86 1.72 -4.59
C SER A 156 -29.21 2.45 -4.56
N PRO A 157 -29.69 2.97 -3.41
CA PRO A 157 -30.91 3.78 -3.34
C PRO A 157 -30.91 4.99 -4.27
N GLU A 158 -29.73 5.52 -4.61
CA GLU A 158 -29.58 6.66 -5.52
C GLU A 158 -29.73 6.28 -7.00
N ALA A 159 -29.74 4.99 -7.30
CA ALA A 159 -29.75 4.51 -8.68
C ALA A 159 -31.11 4.72 -9.36
N TYR A 160 -31.09 5.27 -10.58
CA TYR A 160 -32.32 5.62 -11.30
C TYR A 160 -33.23 4.41 -11.59
N TRP A 161 -32.68 3.19 -11.67
CA TRP A 161 -33.47 1.97 -11.87
C TRP A 161 -34.33 1.59 -10.66
N ASN A 162 -34.12 2.23 -9.50
CA ASN A 162 -34.98 2.09 -8.31
C ASN A 162 -36.15 3.08 -8.28
N THR A 163 -36.42 3.79 -9.38
CA THR A 163 -37.59 4.68 -9.47
C THR A 163 -38.89 3.92 -9.15
N GLY A 164 -39.58 4.30 -8.06
CA GLY A 164 -40.82 3.66 -7.60
C GLY A 164 -40.64 2.55 -6.56
N ARG A 165 -39.42 2.33 -6.06
CA ARG A 165 -39.14 1.42 -4.94
C ARG A 165 -39.86 1.89 -3.67
N VAL A 166 -40.44 0.95 -2.94
CA VAL A 166 -41.01 1.19 -1.61
C VAL A 166 -39.90 0.99 -0.60
N GLU A 167 -39.50 2.06 0.08
CA GLU A 167 -38.47 2.03 1.15
C GLU A 167 -39.16 1.92 2.53
N GLU A 168 -38.45 1.33 3.51
CA GLU A 168 -38.89 1.23 4.92
C GLU A 168 -38.45 2.44 5.77
#